data_AF-A0A7S2A584-F1
#
_entry.id   AF-A0A7S2A584-F1
#
_cell.length_a   1.000
_cell.length_b   1.000
_cell.length_c   1.000
_cell.angle_alpha   90.00
_cell.angle_beta   90.00
_cell.angle_gamma   90.00
#
_symmetry.space_group_name_H-M   'P 1'
#
loop_
_entity.id
_entity.type
_entity.pdbx_description
1 polymer ?
#
loop_
_entity_poly.entity_id
_entity_poly.type
_entity_poly.pdbx_seq_one_letter_code
_entity_poly.pdbx_strand_id
1 'polypeptide(L)'
;MCLCTMRSSTPRFQNGYIMLILMIATISLLSSFHITKDIFSQITNENESMGNVMGRNKRIETENEPNRMDSNSEEMENGPIDIISNIVLSSPNSDNEPSPDETKLKIPTFIVAGTQKGGTEALLKYLKKHREIVPSSRYEPHWFDKVSSRHEYANGTLPESAVVNYARKYRDYAFDATQYKKRKNPERFELKGHPERITFEKTPLYMFVPKAAHRIKSTLPHTKIIFLLRDPVERAYSHYKFIKSRMMKRFKNKNLRDKHLDHRFEDFIQKDLRALQSTGVIPFDKNDPLALVKLDEAWERYTKLKMDRGASAWDAVIGRGLYVAQLRVWWKVYGEQRKEKILVVKSEDMRPKEDGYIHLKDIFDFIGITGGKIKHKRKIHHTDGSPMREVTKIKLRRFYSNFSDALEELLESKVWQDPFSWNESLAKN
;
A
#
# COMPACT_ATOMS: atom_id res chain seq x y z
N MET A 1 -11.52 -86.35 -26.55
CA MET A 1 -10.18 -86.51 -25.92
C MET A 1 -9.56 -85.11 -25.86
N CYS A 2 -9.20 -84.47 -24.75
CA CYS A 2 -8.94 -84.89 -23.38
C CYS A 2 -9.32 -83.73 -22.42
N LEU A 3 -9.78 -84.10 -21.23
CA LEU A 3 -9.93 -83.23 -20.05
C LEU A 3 -8.56 -82.92 -19.44
N CYS A 4 -8.38 -81.72 -18.87
CA CYS A 4 -7.63 -81.56 -17.63
C CYS A 4 -7.99 -80.25 -16.92
N THR A 5 -8.52 -80.39 -15.70
CA THR A 5 -8.83 -79.36 -14.70
C THR A 5 -7.60 -79.02 -13.85
N MET A 6 -7.38 -77.74 -13.49
CA MET A 6 -6.79 -77.37 -12.20
C MET A 6 -7.22 -75.97 -11.73
N ARG A 7 -7.25 -75.81 -10.40
CA ARG A 7 -8.02 -74.85 -9.60
C ARG A 7 -7.09 -73.94 -8.79
N SER A 8 -7.51 -72.69 -8.60
CA SER A 8 -7.23 -71.72 -7.49
C SER A 8 -5.82 -71.26 -7.13
N SER A 9 -5.63 -69.93 -7.08
CA SER A 9 -5.17 -69.19 -5.87
C SER A 9 -5.30 -67.67 -6.05
N THR A 10 -6.07 -67.01 -5.18
CA THR A 10 -6.24 -65.54 -5.08
C THR A 10 -5.26 -64.96 -4.04
N PRO A 11 -4.61 -63.79 -4.26
CA PRO A 11 -3.75 -63.19 -3.24
C PRO A 11 -4.54 -62.29 -2.26
N ARG A 12 -4.48 -62.65 -0.98
CA ARG A 12 -5.11 -62.00 0.19
C ARG A 12 -4.37 -60.75 0.72
N PHE A 13 -3.64 -60.00 -0.11
CA PHE A 13 -2.70 -58.97 0.39
C PHE A 13 -3.07 -57.49 0.17
N GLN A 14 -4.20 -57.16 -0.47
CA GLN A 14 -4.61 -55.76 -0.69
C GLN A 14 -5.62 -55.19 0.31
N ASN A 15 -6.33 -56.02 1.08
CA ASN A 15 -7.40 -55.53 1.97
C ASN A 15 -6.90 -55.01 3.33
N GLY A 16 -5.70 -55.38 3.78
CA GLY A 16 -5.16 -54.95 5.07
C GLY A 16 -4.70 -53.48 5.08
N TYR A 17 -4.10 -53.01 3.99
CA TYR A 17 -3.60 -51.64 3.87
C TYR A 17 -4.72 -50.61 3.72
N ILE A 18 -5.80 -50.95 3.02
CA ILE A 18 -6.96 -50.06 2.84
C ILE A 18 -7.71 -49.89 4.17
N MET A 19 -7.86 -50.96 4.95
CA MET A 19 -8.46 -50.88 6.30
C MET A 19 -7.60 -50.06 7.27
N LEU A 20 -6.27 -50.14 7.20
CA LEU A 20 -5.38 -49.35 8.03
C LEU A 20 -5.45 -47.85 7.71
N ILE A 21 -5.53 -47.49 6.41
CA ILE A 21 -5.67 -46.09 5.97
C ILE A 21 -7.02 -45.51 6.41
N LEU A 22 -8.10 -46.31 6.31
CA LEU A 22 -9.44 -45.90 6.77
C LEU A 22 -9.53 -45.78 8.31
N MET A 23 -8.81 -46.63 9.07
CA MET A 23 -8.70 -46.49 10.53
C MET A 23 -7.94 -45.22 10.93
N ILE A 24 -6.83 -44.89 10.25
CA ILE A 24 -6.05 -43.68 10.56
C ILE A 24 -6.85 -42.41 10.20
N ALA A 25 -7.60 -42.42 9.10
CA ALA A 25 -8.47 -41.32 8.71
C ALA A 25 -9.62 -41.10 9.72
N THR A 26 -10.23 -42.18 10.22
CA THR A 26 -11.32 -42.09 11.22
C THR A 26 -10.83 -41.65 12.60
N ILE A 27 -9.64 -42.09 13.03
CA ILE A 27 -9.00 -41.62 14.28
C ILE A 27 -8.61 -40.14 14.17
N SER A 28 -8.20 -39.67 12.98
CA SER A 28 -7.87 -38.26 12.74
C SER A 28 -9.11 -37.35 12.69
N LEU A 29 -10.24 -37.86 12.20
CA LEU A 29 -11.54 -37.17 12.23
C LEU A 29 -12.13 -37.12 13.65
N LEU A 30 -11.99 -38.20 14.43
CA LEU A 30 -12.48 -38.25 15.82
C LEU A 30 -11.65 -37.37 16.78
N SER A 31 -10.33 -37.28 16.58
CA SER A 31 -9.47 -36.36 17.35
C SER A 31 -9.75 -34.90 17.00
N SER A 32 -10.02 -34.59 15.72
CA SER A 32 -10.45 -33.26 15.30
C SER A 32 -11.81 -32.85 15.88
N PHE A 33 -12.71 -33.82 16.10
CA PHE A 33 -14.04 -33.57 16.68
C PHE A 33 -14.03 -33.39 18.21
N HIS A 34 -13.08 -34.02 18.91
CA HIS A 34 -12.88 -33.78 20.35
C HIS A 34 -12.19 -32.44 20.60
N ILE A 35 -11.21 -32.08 19.76
CA ILE A 35 -10.51 -30.78 19.85
C ILE A 35 -11.47 -29.61 19.59
N THR A 36 -12.43 -29.74 18.66
CA THR A 36 -13.42 -28.68 18.41
C THR A 36 -14.44 -28.53 19.53
N LYS A 37 -14.82 -29.60 20.22
CA LYS A 37 -15.70 -29.52 21.41
C LYS A 37 -15.00 -28.87 22.61
N ASP A 38 -13.72 -29.17 22.84
CA ASP A 38 -12.94 -28.55 23.92
C ASP A 38 -12.70 -27.05 23.69
N ILE A 39 -12.46 -26.65 22.43
CA ILE A 39 -12.33 -25.23 22.06
C ILE A 39 -13.68 -24.50 22.20
N PHE A 40 -14.79 -25.12 21.81
CA PHE A 40 -16.12 -24.48 21.92
C PHE A 40 -16.55 -24.32 23.38
N SER A 41 -16.24 -25.29 24.25
CA SER A 41 -16.46 -25.24 25.71
C SER A 41 -15.63 -24.15 26.40
N GLN A 42 -14.37 -23.95 25.96
CA GLN A 42 -13.52 -22.87 26.47
C GLN A 42 -14.02 -21.48 26.05
N ILE A 43 -14.53 -21.32 24.82
CA ILE A 43 -15.07 -20.05 24.33
C ILE A 43 -16.39 -19.67 25.03
N THR A 44 -17.22 -20.65 25.41
CA THR A 44 -18.45 -20.36 26.17
C THR A 44 -18.19 -19.96 27.62
N ASN A 45 -17.14 -20.51 28.26
CA ASN A 45 -16.79 -20.18 29.64
C ASN A 45 -16.05 -18.85 29.81
N GLU A 46 -15.31 -18.36 28.78
CA GLU A 46 -14.68 -17.05 28.85
C GLU A 46 -15.68 -15.88 28.71
N ASN A 47 -16.79 -16.09 27.99
CA ASN A 47 -17.82 -15.06 27.79
C ASN A 47 -18.72 -14.82 29.01
N GLU A 48 -18.75 -15.71 30.00
CA GLU A 48 -19.45 -15.48 31.28
C GLU A 48 -18.58 -14.72 32.31
N SER A 49 -17.27 -14.62 32.11
CA SER A 49 -16.34 -13.99 33.07
C SER A 49 -16.07 -12.49 32.83
N MET A 50 -16.46 -11.94 31.67
CA MET A 50 -16.32 -10.50 31.35
C MET A 50 -17.61 -9.67 31.51
N GLY A 51 -18.60 -10.19 32.26
CA GLY A 51 -19.86 -9.49 32.55
C GLY A 51 -19.89 -8.64 33.84
N ASN A 52 -18.78 -8.50 34.58
CA ASN A 52 -18.84 -8.03 35.97
C ASN A 52 -17.81 -6.95 36.34
N VAL A 53 -17.74 -5.85 35.58
CA VAL A 53 -17.19 -4.57 36.09
C VAL A 53 -17.94 -3.40 35.46
N MET A 54 -19.15 -3.11 35.95
CA MET A 54 -19.63 -1.72 36.09
C MET A 54 -20.91 -1.66 36.91
N GLY A 55 -20.77 -1.19 38.14
CA GLY A 55 -21.89 -0.82 38.98
C GLY A 55 -21.48 0.31 39.93
N ARG A 56 -21.97 1.52 39.66
CA ARG A 56 -22.51 2.42 40.69
C ARG A 56 -23.30 3.56 40.05
N ASN A 57 -24.59 3.54 40.38
CA ASN A 57 -25.67 4.45 40.01
C ASN A 57 -25.52 5.89 40.53
N LYS A 58 -26.09 6.83 39.75
CA LYS A 58 -27.07 7.89 40.12
C LYS A 58 -27.15 8.86 38.93
N ARG A 59 -28.28 9.37 38.44
CA ARG A 59 -29.65 9.50 38.92
C ARG A 59 -30.54 9.73 37.67
N ILE A 60 -31.74 9.16 37.66
CA ILE A 60 -32.79 9.36 36.66
C ILE A 60 -33.56 10.63 37.03
N GLU A 61 -33.82 11.50 36.06
CA GLU A 61 -35.04 12.32 36.04
C GLU A 61 -35.70 12.19 34.65
N THR A 62 -36.98 11.84 34.73
CA THR A 62 -38.08 11.81 33.76
C THR A 62 -38.22 13.17 33.06
N GLU A 63 -38.81 13.39 31.89
CA GLU A 63 -40.02 12.87 31.24
C GLU A 63 -40.11 13.63 29.89
N ASN A 64 -40.51 12.97 28.79
CA ASN A 64 -41.60 13.42 27.91
C ASN A 64 -41.63 12.64 26.58
N GLU A 65 -42.83 12.16 26.31
CA GLU A 65 -43.28 11.29 25.22
C GLU A 65 -43.50 12.04 23.87
N PRO A 66 -43.84 11.32 22.77
CA PRO A 66 -43.31 11.58 21.44
C PRO A 66 -44.26 12.37 20.53
N ASN A 67 -43.71 13.07 19.55
CA ASN A 67 -44.48 13.53 18.38
C ASN A 67 -44.15 12.68 17.14
N ARG A 68 -45.22 12.14 16.56
CA ARG A 68 -45.32 11.44 15.27
C ARG A 68 -45.21 12.42 14.09
N MET A 69 -44.93 11.84 12.91
CA MET A 69 -45.03 12.38 11.53
C MET A 69 -43.81 13.20 11.09
N ASP A 70 -43.15 12.97 9.95
CA ASP A 70 -43.54 12.25 8.73
C ASP A 70 -42.35 11.54 8.07
N SER A 71 -42.66 10.41 7.44
CA SER A 71 -41.85 9.70 6.47
C SER A 71 -41.84 10.45 5.14
N ASN A 72 -40.69 11.00 4.75
CA ASN A 72 -40.21 11.13 3.37
C ASN A 72 -38.85 11.86 3.40
N SER A 73 -37.77 11.09 3.41
CA SER A 73 -36.46 11.60 3.00
C SER A 73 -35.93 10.67 1.94
N GLU A 74 -36.09 11.09 0.69
CA GLU A 74 -35.29 10.60 -0.43
C GLU A 74 -33.82 10.63 -0.01
N GLU A 75 -33.16 9.47 -0.02
CA GLU A 75 -31.71 9.40 0.10
C GLU A 75 -31.10 10.10 -1.12
N MET A 76 -30.85 11.41 -1.01
CA MET A 76 -29.98 12.12 -1.92
C MET A 76 -28.57 11.54 -1.77
N GLU A 77 -28.17 10.77 -2.78
CA GLU A 77 -26.81 10.30 -2.99
C GLU A 77 -25.91 11.52 -3.29
N ASN A 78 -25.57 12.28 -2.24
CA ASN A 78 -24.63 13.39 -2.32
C ASN A 78 -23.24 12.83 -2.62
N GLY A 79 -22.82 12.91 -3.88
CA GLY A 79 -21.46 12.64 -4.30
C GLY A 79 -20.43 13.42 -3.47
N PRO A 80 -19.15 13.02 -3.44
CA PRO A 80 -18.13 13.66 -2.62
C PRO A 80 -18.05 15.15 -2.94
N ILE A 81 -18.45 15.99 -1.98
CA ILE A 81 -18.34 17.45 -2.07
C ILE A 81 -16.86 17.79 -2.22
N ASP A 82 -16.49 18.46 -3.31
CA ASP A 82 -15.14 19.02 -3.46
C ASP A 82 -15.00 20.25 -2.57
N ILE A 83 -14.78 19.98 -1.28
CA ILE A 83 -14.63 20.97 -0.23
C ILE A 83 -13.49 21.93 -0.58
N ILE A 84 -12.41 21.46 -1.20
CA ILE A 84 -11.21 22.28 -1.43
C ILE A 84 -11.41 23.28 -2.58
N SER A 85 -12.09 22.90 -3.67
CA SER A 85 -12.29 23.84 -4.79
C SER A 85 -13.14 25.06 -4.41
N ASN A 86 -13.94 24.94 -3.36
CA ASN A 86 -14.83 25.99 -2.84
C ASN A 86 -14.24 26.80 -1.68
N ILE A 87 -13.10 26.42 -1.10
CA ILE A 87 -12.50 27.17 0.01
C ILE A 87 -11.59 28.28 -0.53
N VAL A 88 -12.07 29.53 -0.40
CA VAL A 88 -11.30 30.77 -0.53
C VAL A 88 -10.67 31.09 0.84
N LEU A 89 -9.34 31.16 0.93
CA LEU A 89 -8.69 31.62 2.15
C LEU A 89 -8.53 33.14 2.14
N SER A 90 -9.37 33.85 2.90
CA SER A 90 -9.13 35.26 3.23
C SER A 90 -7.87 35.36 4.11
N SER A 91 -6.88 36.13 3.68
CA SER A 91 -5.64 36.35 4.43
C SER A 91 -5.91 37.27 5.64
N PRO A 92 -5.50 36.94 6.87
CA PRO A 92 -5.57 37.88 7.97
C PRO A 92 -4.37 38.84 7.88
N ASN A 93 -4.68 40.12 7.67
CA ASN A 93 -3.77 41.28 7.70
C ASN A 93 -2.79 41.43 6.52
N SER A 94 -3.26 42.10 5.46
CA SER A 94 -2.47 43.07 4.70
C SER A 94 -3.45 43.98 3.94
N ASP A 95 -3.23 45.30 3.96
CA ASP A 95 -4.07 46.33 3.30
C ASP A 95 -4.08 46.26 1.75
N ASN A 96 -3.57 45.16 1.18
CA ASN A 96 -3.73 44.82 -0.22
C ASN A 96 -4.67 43.61 -0.29
N GLU A 97 -5.86 43.79 -0.89
CA GLU A 97 -6.71 42.67 -1.28
C GLU A 97 -5.89 41.71 -2.16
N PRO A 98 -5.68 40.44 -1.74
CA PRO A 98 -5.03 39.47 -2.60
C PRO A 98 -5.86 39.28 -3.86
N SER A 99 -5.21 39.21 -5.02
CA SER A 99 -5.93 38.96 -6.28
C SER A 99 -6.73 37.65 -6.17
N PRO A 100 -7.88 37.50 -6.86
CA PRO A 100 -8.72 36.31 -6.77
C PRO A 100 -7.95 34.99 -6.95
N ASP A 101 -6.90 34.99 -7.78
CA ASP A 101 -6.02 33.84 -8.02
C ASP A 101 -5.07 33.49 -6.86
N GLU A 102 -4.71 34.47 -6.01
CA GLU A 102 -3.86 34.26 -4.83
C GLU A 102 -4.61 33.58 -3.67
N THR A 103 -5.94 33.62 -3.68
CA THR A 103 -6.80 33.08 -2.60
C THR A 103 -7.19 31.62 -2.78
N LYS A 104 -6.98 31.04 -3.97
CA LYS A 104 -7.34 29.63 -4.25
C LYS A 104 -6.35 28.68 -3.59
N LEU A 105 -6.85 27.75 -2.78
CA LEU A 105 -6.03 26.72 -2.13
C LEU A 105 -5.32 25.85 -3.17
N LYS A 106 -3.99 26.03 -3.29
CA LYS A 106 -3.17 25.20 -4.17
C LYS A 106 -2.94 23.83 -3.53
N ILE A 107 -3.52 22.80 -4.12
CA ILE A 107 -3.38 21.37 -3.75
C ILE A 107 -2.48 20.62 -4.75
N PRO A 108 -1.99 19.40 -4.46
CA PRO A 108 -1.23 18.63 -5.43
C PRO A 108 -2.10 18.21 -6.63
N THR A 109 -1.64 18.48 -7.85
CA THR A 109 -2.29 17.97 -9.07
C THR A 109 -2.08 16.47 -9.23
N PHE A 110 -0.98 15.93 -8.71
CA PHE A 110 -0.77 14.48 -8.60
C PHE A 110 -0.03 14.05 -7.33
N ILE A 111 -0.17 12.77 -6.98
CA ILE A 111 0.51 12.13 -5.84
C ILE A 111 1.28 10.91 -6.31
N VAL A 112 2.57 10.84 -5.97
CA VAL A 112 3.35 9.60 -6.06
C VAL A 112 3.13 8.80 -4.77
N ALA A 113 2.16 7.89 -4.81
CA ALA A 113 1.62 7.20 -3.64
C ALA A 113 2.35 5.89 -3.29
N GLY A 114 3.23 5.41 -4.17
CA GLY A 114 3.96 4.18 -3.94
C GLY A 114 4.92 3.79 -5.08
N THR A 115 5.60 2.66 -4.96
CA THR A 115 5.72 1.86 -3.72
C THR A 115 6.94 2.28 -2.91
N GLN A 116 6.93 2.01 -1.60
CA GLN A 116 8.10 2.22 -0.76
C GLN A 116 9.27 1.37 -1.27
N LYS A 117 10.42 2.02 -1.49
CA LYS A 117 11.61 1.42 -2.11
C LYS A 117 11.47 1.03 -3.59
N GLY A 118 10.41 1.50 -4.26
CA GLY A 118 10.23 1.43 -5.72
C GLY A 118 10.86 2.58 -6.50
N GLY A 119 11.84 3.31 -5.95
CA GLY A 119 12.51 4.39 -6.71
C GLY A 119 11.77 5.73 -6.78
N THR A 120 10.76 5.95 -5.93
CA THR A 120 10.03 7.23 -5.82
C THR A 120 10.94 8.44 -5.52
N GLU A 121 12.05 8.22 -4.83
CA GLU A 121 13.09 9.25 -4.59
C GLU A 121 13.89 9.59 -5.85
N ALA A 122 14.10 8.63 -6.76
CA ALA A 122 14.74 8.89 -8.04
C ALA A 122 13.81 9.72 -8.93
N LEU A 123 12.54 9.34 -9.02
CA LEU A 123 11.52 10.11 -9.74
C LEU A 123 11.43 11.54 -9.19
N LEU A 124 11.40 11.73 -7.86
CA LEU A 124 11.43 13.06 -7.24
C LEU A 124 12.62 13.91 -7.74
N LYS A 125 13.82 13.33 -7.80
CA LYS A 125 15.02 14.02 -8.30
C LYS A 125 14.92 14.38 -9.79
N TYR A 126 14.23 13.56 -10.58
CA TYR A 126 13.99 13.83 -12.00
C TYR A 126 12.98 14.95 -12.15
N LEU A 127 11.77 14.82 -11.58
CA LEU A 127 10.70 15.82 -11.69
C LEU A 127 11.14 17.23 -11.25
N LYS A 128 11.98 17.34 -10.22
CA LYS A 128 12.59 18.62 -9.77
C LYS A 128 13.40 19.37 -10.83
N LYS A 129 13.84 18.68 -11.89
CA LYS A 129 14.56 19.29 -13.02
C LYS A 129 13.63 19.91 -14.04
N HIS A 130 12.38 19.48 -14.11
CA HIS A 130 11.40 20.01 -15.05
C HIS A 130 11.00 21.46 -14.70
N ARG A 131 10.80 22.31 -15.70
CA ARG A 131 10.47 23.74 -15.49
C ARG A 131 9.03 23.96 -15.03
N GLU A 132 8.11 23.12 -15.50
CA GLU A 132 6.67 23.24 -15.21
C GLU A 132 6.24 22.58 -13.89
N ILE A 133 7.13 21.80 -13.27
CA ILE A 133 6.84 21.09 -12.02
C ILE A 133 7.35 21.88 -10.82
N VAL A 134 6.44 22.20 -9.91
CA VAL A 134 6.75 22.82 -8.63
C VAL A 134 6.77 21.75 -7.53
N PRO A 135 7.95 21.34 -7.03
CA PRO A 135 8.03 20.38 -5.94
C PRO A 135 7.60 21.04 -4.62
N SER A 136 6.94 20.28 -3.74
CA SER A 136 6.78 20.70 -2.35
C SER A 136 8.14 20.89 -1.66
N SER A 137 8.22 21.74 -0.63
CA SER A 137 9.42 21.85 0.23
C SER A 137 9.61 20.63 1.13
N ARG A 138 8.50 19.96 1.48
CA ARG A 138 8.46 18.75 2.30
C ARG A 138 8.06 17.53 1.47
N TYR A 139 8.90 16.52 1.47
CA TYR A 139 8.64 15.22 0.83
C TYR A 139 8.16 14.24 1.91
N GLU A 140 7.12 13.45 1.62
CA GLU A 140 6.48 12.51 2.55
C GLU A 140 5.81 13.19 3.76
N PRO A 141 4.77 14.03 3.57
CA PRO A 141 4.04 14.63 4.68
C PRO A 141 3.30 13.59 5.55
N HIS A 142 3.03 12.39 5.01
CA HIS A 142 2.32 11.32 5.71
C HIS A 142 1.00 11.84 6.28
N TRP A 143 0.16 12.41 5.41
CA TRP A 143 -1.13 12.97 5.78
C TRP A 143 -2.20 11.88 5.79
N PHE A 144 -2.33 11.16 4.68
CA PHE A 144 -3.43 10.23 4.45
C PHE A 144 -3.21 8.82 5.06
N ASP A 145 -2.01 8.52 5.55
CA ASP A 145 -1.66 7.24 6.19
C ASP A 145 -1.61 7.30 7.72
N LYS A 146 -1.51 8.48 8.32
CA LYS A 146 -1.54 8.58 9.78
C LYS A 146 -2.93 8.24 10.29
N VAL A 147 -2.97 7.33 11.25
CA VAL A 147 -4.11 7.13 12.14
C VAL A 147 -3.85 8.04 13.33
N SER A 148 -4.42 9.24 13.37
CA SER A 148 -4.46 9.93 14.65
C SER A 148 -5.43 9.17 15.53
N SER A 149 -5.00 8.69 16.69
CA SER A 149 -5.85 8.00 17.68
C SER A 149 -7.06 8.82 18.13
N ARG A 150 -7.10 10.12 17.83
CA ARG A 150 -8.27 10.98 18.04
C ARG A 150 -9.36 10.84 16.99
N HIS A 151 -9.09 10.16 15.88
CA HIS A 151 -10.00 10.15 14.74
C HIS A 151 -9.91 8.89 13.88
N GLU A 152 -10.36 7.77 14.44
CA GLU A 152 -10.94 6.73 13.60
C GLU A 152 -12.27 7.24 13.07
N TYR A 153 -12.24 7.98 11.97
CA TYR A 153 -13.47 8.30 11.26
C TYR A 153 -14.01 7.00 10.66
N ALA A 154 -15.20 6.60 11.10
CA ALA A 154 -15.82 5.31 10.82
C ALA A 154 -15.90 4.99 9.32
N ASN A 155 -16.01 6.02 8.46
CA ASN A 155 -16.31 5.86 7.04
C ASN A 155 -15.07 6.02 6.13
N GLY A 156 -13.86 6.09 6.70
CA GLY A 156 -12.63 6.23 5.91
C GLY A 156 -12.41 7.60 5.28
N THR A 157 -13.29 8.57 5.50
CA THR A 157 -13.18 9.97 5.07
C THR A 157 -12.50 10.83 6.15
N LEU A 158 -12.05 12.03 5.77
CA LEU A 158 -11.56 13.06 6.70
C LEU A 158 -12.66 14.12 6.87
N PRO A 159 -12.82 14.72 8.06
CA PRO A 159 -13.74 15.83 8.24
C PRO A 159 -13.19 17.06 7.53
N GLU A 160 -14.09 17.98 7.22
CA GLU A 160 -13.79 19.24 6.57
C GLU A 160 -12.62 19.99 7.22
N SER A 161 -12.59 20.09 8.55
CA SER A 161 -11.50 20.76 9.27
C SER A 161 -10.13 20.12 9.01
N ALA A 162 -10.05 18.80 8.84
CA ALA A 162 -8.82 18.11 8.47
C ALA A 162 -8.46 18.35 7.00
N VAL A 163 -9.46 18.40 6.11
CA VAL A 163 -9.29 18.74 4.69
C VAL A 163 -8.73 20.16 4.53
N VAL A 164 -9.33 21.15 5.19
CA VAL A 164 -8.86 22.55 5.22
C VAL A 164 -7.43 22.63 5.76
N ASN A 165 -7.14 21.90 6.85
CA ASN A 165 -5.81 21.88 7.44
C ASN A 165 -4.76 21.24 6.54
N TYR A 166 -5.13 20.22 5.76
CA TYR A 166 -4.27 19.65 4.73
C TYR A 166 -3.92 20.70 3.69
N ALA A 167 -4.93 21.33 3.09
CA ALA A 167 -4.76 22.28 2.02
C ALA A 167 -3.90 23.48 2.46
N ARG A 168 -4.15 24.02 3.67
CA ARG A 168 -3.33 25.07 4.27
C ARG A 168 -1.88 24.65 4.45
N LYS A 169 -1.62 23.48 5.06
CA LYS A 169 -0.25 22.98 5.28
C LYS A 169 0.45 22.65 3.96
N TYR A 170 -0.27 22.11 2.98
CA TYR A 170 0.28 21.82 1.67
C TYR A 170 0.65 23.11 0.94
N ARG A 171 -0.21 24.14 0.99
CA ARG A 171 0.11 25.49 0.49
C ARG A 171 1.40 25.99 1.12
N ASP A 172 1.52 25.91 2.45
CA ASP A 172 2.74 26.35 3.14
C ASP A 172 3.95 25.50 2.69
N TYR A 173 3.82 24.18 2.52
CA TYR A 173 4.92 23.37 2.00
C TYR A 173 5.28 23.69 0.54
N ALA A 174 4.31 23.86 -0.34
CA ALA A 174 4.55 24.11 -1.75
C ALA A 174 5.04 25.54 -2.02
N PHE A 175 4.60 26.51 -1.22
CA PHE A 175 4.75 27.94 -1.52
C PHE A 175 5.46 28.76 -0.44
N ASP A 176 5.89 28.20 0.70
CA ASP A 176 6.66 28.95 1.73
C ASP A 176 7.86 29.66 1.11
N ALA A 177 7.76 30.98 1.00
CA ALA A 177 8.75 31.84 0.38
C ALA A 177 10.07 31.86 1.17
N THR A 178 10.06 31.60 2.48
CA THR A 178 11.25 31.75 3.34
C THR A 178 12.31 30.67 3.10
N GLN A 179 11.90 29.42 2.86
CA GLN A 179 12.85 28.36 2.45
C GLN A 179 13.33 28.49 1.00
N TYR A 180 12.55 29.16 0.14
CA TYR A 180 12.87 29.31 -1.27
C TYR A 180 13.80 30.50 -1.57
N LYS A 181 13.74 31.58 -0.78
CA LYS A 181 14.68 32.72 -0.86
C LYS A 181 16.16 32.31 -0.70
N LYS A 182 16.45 31.13 -0.14
CA LYS A 182 17.82 30.58 0.02
C LYS A 182 18.34 29.76 -1.17
N ARG A 183 17.57 29.55 -2.25
CA ARG A 183 17.98 28.73 -3.41
C ARG A 183 18.56 29.57 -4.55
N LYS A 184 19.66 29.11 -5.15
CA LYS A 184 20.45 29.75 -6.24
C LYS A 184 19.73 29.94 -7.61
N ASN A 185 18.40 29.93 -7.69
CA ASN A 185 17.66 30.02 -8.97
C ASN A 185 16.40 30.90 -8.85
N PRO A 186 16.55 32.23 -8.92
CA PRO A 186 15.44 33.20 -8.84
C PRO A 186 14.46 33.10 -10.03
N GLU A 187 14.87 32.61 -11.19
CA GLU A 187 13.99 32.46 -12.37
C GLU A 187 12.87 31.42 -12.17
N ARG A 188 13.06 30.47 -11.24
CA ARG A 188 11.99 29.55 -10.81
C ARG A 188 11.00 30.21 -9.83
N PHE A 189 11.31 31.40 -9.32
CA PHE A 189 10.50 32.17 -8.38
C PHE A 189 9.43 32.97 -9.10
N GLU A 190 9.73 33.58 -10.26
CA GLU A 190 8.78 34.35 -11.08
C GLU A 190 7.64 33.50 -11.66
N LEU A 191 7.83 32.17 -11.74
CA LEU A 191 6.86 31.22 -12.27
C LEU A 191 5.83 30.72 -11.23
N LYS A 192 5.91 31.17 -9.96
CA LYS A 192 5.15 30.61 -8.82
C LYS A 192 3.71 31.11 -8.66
N GLY A 193 3.35 32.20 -9.34
CA GLY A 193 2.01 32.78 -9.29
C GLY A 193 0.97 32.02 -10.13
N HIS A 194 1.38 31.43 -11.27
CA HIS A 194 0.42 30.98 -12.27
C HIS A 194 -0.50 29.83 -11.79
N PRO A 195 -1.82 29.94 -11.99
CA PRO A 195 -2.81 28.91 -11.64
C PRO A 195 -2.66 27.59 -12.43
N GLU A 196 -1.88 27.57 -13.51
CA GLU A 196 -1.69 26.40 -14.40
C GLU A 196 -0.48 25.51 -14.06
N ARG A 197 0.15 25.70 -12.90
CA ARG A 197 1.38 24.96 -12.55
C ARG A 197 1.11 23.60 -11.92
N ILE A 198 1.91 22.60 -12.33
CA ILE A 198 1.81 21.23 -11.85
C ILE A 198 2.55 21.07 -10.53
N THR A 199 1.81 20.68 -9.49
CA THR A 199 2.29 20.48 -8.12
C THR A 199 2.13 19.02 -7.74
N PHE A 200 2.96 18.53 -6.82
CA PHE A 200 2.83 17.15 -6.39
C PHE A 200 3.21 16.90 -4.95
N GLU A 201 2.68 15.80 -4.43
CA GLU A 201 3.12 15.18 -3.19
C GLU A 201 3.75 13.81 -3.50
N LYS A 202 4.64 13.35 -2.64
CA LYS A 202 5.16 11.98 -2.66
C LYS A 202 5.09 11.42 -1.25
N THR A 203 4.30 10.35 -1.06
CA THR A 203 4.28 9.56 0.18
C THR A 203 4.13 8.07 -0.18
N PRO A 204 5.23 7.31 -0.29
CA PRO A 204 5.18 5.94 -0.80
C PRO A 204 4.45 4.92 0.08
N LEU A 205 4.16 5.29 1.33
CA LEU A 205 3.42 4.46 2.29
C LEU A 205 1.91 4.43 1.98
N TYR A 206 1.38 5.41 1.24
CA TYR A 206 -0.05 5.46 0.91
C TYR A 206 -0.53 4.20 0.18
N MET A 207 0.27 3.65 -0.73
CA MET A 207 -0.08 2.41 -1.43
C MET A 207 -0.39 1.24 -0.50
N PHE A 208 0.31 1.16 0.64
CA PHE A 208 0.17 0.06 1.59
C PHE A 208 -1.00 0.25 2.57
N VAL A 209 -1.39 1.49 2.87
CA VAL A 209 -2.39 1.80 3.90
C VAL A 209 -3.78 1.88 3.26
N PRO A 210 -4.69 0.92 3.53
CA PRO A 210 -5.97 0.86 2.80
C PRO A 210 -6.83 2.12 2.94
N LYS A 211 -6.82 2.76 4.11
CA LYS A 211 -7.56 4.01 4.37
C LYS A 211 -7.03 5.20 3.55
N ALA A 212 -5.78 5.17 3.06
CA ALA A 212 -5.21 6.29 2.32
C ALA A 212 -5.94 6.53 0.99
N ALA A 213 -6.33 5.47 0.28
CA ALA A 213 -7.07 5.58 -0.98
C ALA A 213 -8.39 6.34 -0.80
N HIS A 214 -9.20 5.94 0.20
CA HIS A 214 -10.48 6.58 0.52
C HIS A 214 -10.30 8.06 0.88
N ARG A 215 -9.36 8.35 1.78
CA ARG A 215 -9.11 9.72 2.23
C ARG A 215 -8.61 10.61 1.10
N ILE A 216 -7.77 10.10 0.21
CA ILE A 216 -7.30 10.85 -0.95
C ILE A 216 -8.46 11.10 -1.91
N LYS A 217 -9.25 10.09 -2.27
CA LYS A 217 -10.40 10.26 -3.16
C LYS A 217 -11.41 11.28 -2.62
N SER A 218 -11.70 11.25 -1.32
CA SER A 218 -12.65 12.19 -0.71
C SER A 218 -12.10 13.61 -0.54
N THR A 219 -10.78 13.75 -0.35
CA THR A 219 -10.13 15.05 -0.09
C THR A 219 -9.67 15.73 -1.37
N LEU A 220 -9.26 14.95 -2.36
CA LEU A 220 -8.56 15.37 -3.57
C LEU A 220 -9.14 14.62 -4.79
N PRO A 221 -10.44 14.78 -5.11
CA PRO A 221 -11.12 13.98 -6.13
C PRO A 221 -10.52 14.16 -7.54
N HIS A 222 -9.93 15.32 -7.82
CA HIS A 222 -9.33 15.62 -9.11
C HIS A 222 -7.88 15.15 -9.26
N THR A 223 -7.18 14.89 -8.15
CA THR A 223 -5.75 14.57 -8.12
C THR A 223 -5.44 13.20 -8.74
N LYS A 224 -4.43 13.18 -9.60
CA LYS A 224 -3.92 11.95 -10.24
C LYS A 224 -2.98 11.19 -9.31
N ILE A 225 -2.92 9.87 -9.43
CA ILE A 225 -2.13 8.98 -8.57
C ILE A 225 -1.13 8.21 -9.42
N ILE A 226 0.12 8.17 -8.99
CA ILE A 226 1.19 7.42 -9.65
C ILE A 226 1.75 6.38 -8.68
N PHE A 227 1.76 5.12 -9.13
CA PHE A 227 2.46 4.01 -8.47
C PHE A 227 3.68 3.60 -9.28
N LEU A 228 4.81 3.48 -8.61
CA LEU A 228 6.04 2.93 -9.15
C LEU A 228 6.23 1.52 -8.61
N LEU A 229 6.19 0.52 -9.48
CA LEU A 229 6.46 -0.87 -9.14
C LEU A 229 7.87 -1.25 -9.58
N ARG A 230 8.56 -2.00 -8.73
CA ARG A 230 9.91 -2.52 -8.95
C ARG A 230 9.87 -4.03 -8.80
N ASP A 231 10.86 -4.76 -9.32
CA ASP A 231 11.09 -6.16 -8.91
C ASP A 231 10.89 -6.30 -7.37
N PRO A 232 9.90 -7.10 -6.93
CA PRO A 232 9.45 -7.14 -5.54
C PRO A 232 10.48 -7.80 -4.61
N VAL A 233 11.38 -8.64 -5.14
CA VAL A 233 12.51 -9.25 -4.41
C VAL A 233 13.57 -8.19 -4.15
N GLU A 234 13.94 -7.44 -5.18
CA GLU A 234 14.90 -6.34 -5.08
C GLU A 234 14.37 -5.18 -4.21
N ARG A 235 13.06 -4.91 -4.28
CA ARG A 235 12.37 -3.95 -3.40
C ARG A 235 12.43 -4.41 -1.94
N ALA A 236 12.12 -5.68 -1.66
CA ALA A 236 12.18 -6.24 -0.31
C ALA A 236 13.60 -6.13 0.29
N TYR A 237 14.63 -6.47 -0.50
CA TYR A 237 16.02 -6.34 -0.06
C TYR A 237 16.41 -4.88 0.21
N SER A 238 15.98 -3.97 -0.67
CA SER A 238 16.17 -2.54 -0.47
C SER A 238 15.47 -2.02 0.80
N HIS A 239 14.30 -2.58 1.15
CA HIS A 239 13.58 -2.24 2.37
C HIS A 239 14.33 -2.71 3.61
N TYR A 240 14.78 -3.96 3.63
CA TYR A 240 15.63 -4.48 4.71
C TYR A 240 16.88 -3.62 4.94
N LYS A 241 17.64 -3.30 3.87
CA LYS A 241 18.83 -2.42 3.98
C LYS A 241 18.48 -1.04 4.55
N PHE A 242 17.34 -0.49 4.15
CA PHE A 242 16.86 0.79 4.68
C PHE A 242 16.54 0.72 6.18
N ILE A 243 15.81 -0.30 6.62
CA ILE A 243 15.47 -0.51 8.04
C ILE A 243 16.75 -0.69 8.86
N LYS A 244 17.65 -1.57 8.41
CA LYS A 244 18.94 -1.82 9.07
C LYS A 244 19.74 -0.52 9.22
N SER A 245 19.83 0.29 8.16
CA SER A 245 20.50 1.59 8.21
C SER A 245 19.85 2.55 9.22
N ARG A 246 18.52 2.61 9.31
CA ARG A 246 17.84 3.47 10.29
C ARG A 246 18.04 2.99 11.72
N MET A 247 17.96 1.68 11.96
CA MET A 247 18.19 1.09 13.28
C MET A 247 19.64 1.30 13.74
N MET A 248 20.63 1.14 12.85
CA MET A 248 22.05 1.45 13.13
C MET A 248 22.25 2.89 13.60
N LYS A 249 21.54 3.86 12.99
CA LYS A 249 21.60 5.27 13.39
C LYS A 249 20.93 5.56 14.73
N ARG A 250 19.89 4.79 15.09
CA ARG A 250 19.10 5.01 16.32
C ARG A 250 19.82 4.50 17.57
N PHE A 251 20.51 3.37 17.47
CA PHE A 251 21.24 2.79 18.60
C PHE A 251 22.71 3.23 18.58
N LYS A 252 23.08 4.19 19.44
CA LYS A 252 24.48 4.63 19.58
C LYS A 252 25.34 3.63 20.36
N ASN A 253 24.72 2.87 21.28
CA ASN A 253 25.39 1.83 22.06
C ASN A 253 25.58 0.54 21.22
N LYS A 254 26.81 0.05 21.15
CA LYS A 254 27.22 -1.13 20.35
C LYS A 254 26.52 -2.42 20.81
N ASN A 255 26.40 -2.65 22.12
CA ASN A 255 25.79 -3.88 22.64
C ASN A 255 24.29 -3.96 22.35
N LEU A 256 23.59 -2.81 22.40
CA LEU A 256 22.19 -2.72 21.99
C LEU A 256 22.01 -2.83 20.48
N ARG A 257 22.99 -2.34 19.69
CA ARG A 257 23.00 -2.57 18.24
C ARG A 257 23.08 -4.05 17.93
N ASP A 258 24.11 -4.73 18.42
CA ASP A 258 24.41 -6.11 18.05
C ASP A 258 23.27 -7.06 18.48
N LYS A 259 22.65 -6.82 19.64
CA LYS A 259 21.46 -7.57 20.11
C LYS A 259 20.21 -7.39 19.23
N HIS A 260 20.02 -6.24 18.60
CA HIS A 260 18.81 -5.91 17.82
C HIS A 260 19.01 -5.92 16.29
N LEU A 261 20.25 -5.95 15.79
CA LEU A 261 20.61 -5.78 14.37
C LEU A 261 21.25 -7.01 13.72
N ASP A 262 21.48 -8.07 14.49
CA ASP A 262 22.03 -9.34 13.98
C ASP A 262 21.00 -10.21 13.23
N HIS A 263 19.84 -9.64 12.90
CA HIS A 263 18.88 -10.34 12.04
C HIS A 263 19.37 -10.28 10.60
N ARG A 264 19.72 -11.45 10.04
CA ARG A 264 19.98 -11.60 8.61
C ARG A 264 18.70 -11.28 7.84
N PHE A 265 18.85 -11.05 6.53
CA PHE A 265 17.69 -10.76 5.67
C PHE A 265 16.64 -11.88 5.77
N GLU A 266 17.09 -13.13 5.84
CA GLU A 266 16.27 -14.33 5.98
C GLU A 266 15.43 -14.33 7.27
N ASP A 267 16.03 -13.96 8.40
CA ASP A 267 15.34 -13.90 9.68
C ASP A 267 14.28 -12.78 9.69
N PHE A 268 14.57 -11.69 8.97
CA PHE A 268 13.67 -10.56 8.81
C PHE A 268 12.43 -10.92 7.99
N ILE A 269 12.62 -11.55 6.83
CA ILE A 269 11.51 -11.90 5.93
C ILE A 269 10.68 -13.07 6.45
N GLN A 270 11.28 -13.99 7.23
CA GLN A 270 10.55 -15.15 7.75
C GLN A 270 9.40 -14.75 8.67
N LYS A 271 9.59 -13.70 9.48
CA LYS A 271 8.52 -13.14 10.34
C LYS A 271 7.37 -12.59 9.49
N ASP A 272 7.68 -11.93 8.38
CA ASP A 272 6.68 -11.35 7.50
C ASP A 272 5.93 -12.41 6.68
N LEU A 273 6.65 -13.42 6.17
CA LEU A 273 6.07 -14.57 5.48
C LEU A 273 5.10 -15.34 6.39
N ARG A 274 5.46 -15.56 7.66
CA ARG A 274 4.55 -16.17 8.64
C ARG A 274 3.30 -15.33 8.86
N ALA A 275 3.43 -14.01 8.95
CA ALA A 275 2.29 -13.11 9.12
C ALA A 275 1.35 -13.13 7.91
N LEU A 276 1.89 -13.18 6.68
CA LEU A 276 1.10 -13.34 5.46
C LEU A 276 0.36 -14.68 5.48
N GLN A 277 1.06 -15.78 5.78
CA GLN A 277 0.45 -17.10 5.86
C GLN A 277 -0.64 -17.18 6.94
N SER A 278 -0.38 -16.69 8.15
CA SER A 278 -1.33 -16.74 9.27
C SER A 278 -2.57 -15.87 9.05
N THR A 279 -2.51 -14.91 8.14
CA THR A 279 -3.66 -14.06 7.78
C THR A 279 -4.41 -14.59 6.56
N GLY A 280 -4.01 -15.74 6.02
CA GLY A 280 -4.69 -16.42 4.91
C GLY A 280 -4.22 -15.97 3.53
N VAL A 281 -3.07 -15.30 3.41
CA VAL A 281 -2.48 -15.03 2.09
C VAL A 281 -1.93 -16.33 1.54
N ILE A 282 -2.67 -16.91 0.60
CA ILE A 282 -2.36 -18.15 -0.11
C ILE A 282 -2.01 -17.87 -1.57
N PRO A 283 -1.36 -18.80 -2.29
CA PRO A 283 -1.14 -18.67 -3.72
C PRO A 283 -2.43 -18.38 -4.48
N PHE A 284 -2.38 -17.47 -5.46
CA PHE A 284 -3.53 -17.18 -6.31
C PHE A 284 -3.82 -18.36 -7.23
N ASP A 285 -5.07 -18.78 -7.27
CA ASP A 285 -5.58 -19.78 -8.22
C ASP A 285 -6.57 -19.10 -9.16
N LYS A 286 -6.17 -18.93 -10.42
CA LYS A 286 -7.02 -18.32 -11.46
C LYS A 286 -8.29 -19.11 -11.77
N ASN A 287 -8.35 -20.38 -11.38
CA ASN A 287 -9.53 -21.23 -11.60
C ASN A 287 -10.53 -21.14 -10.44
N ASP A 288 -10.15 -20.55 -9.31
CA ASP A 288 -11.03 -20.33 -8.17
C ASP A 288 -11.74 -18.97 -8.33
N PRO A 289 -13.08 -18.95 -8.55
CA PRO A 289 -13.83 -17.71 -8.75
C PRO A 289 -13.81 -16.79 -7.52
N LEU A 290 -13.44 -17.30 -6.34
CA LEU A 290 -13.34 -16.53 -5.11
C LEU A 290 -11.88 -16.13 -4.78
N ALA A 291 -10.89 -16.47 -5.60
CA ALA A 291 -9.47 -16.25 -5.30
C ALA A 291 -9.16 -14.78 -4.97
N LEU A 292 -9.74 -13.85 -5.73
CA LEU A 292 -9.54 -12.41 -5.51
C LEU A 292 -10.22 -11.90 -4.23
N VAL A 293 -11.39 -12.45 -3.89
CA VAL A 293 -12.11 -12.11 -2.64
C VAL A 293 -11.32 -12.62 -1.44
N LYS A 294 -10.86 -13.87 -1.48
CA LYS A 294 -10.00 -14.47 -0.44
C LYS A 294 -8.72 -13.67 -0.24
N LEU A 295 -8.10 -13.21 -1.33
CA LEU A 295 -6.91 -12.36 -1.27
C LEU A 295 -7.20 -11.01 -0.61
N ASP A 296 -8.34 -10.38 -0.92
CA ASP A 296 -8.74 -9.10 -0.33
C ASP A 296 -8.97 -9.22 1.19
N GLU A 297 -9.69 -10.26 1.63
CA GLU A 297 -9.93 -10.51 3.07
C GLU A 297 -8.63 -10.83 3.82
N ALA A 298 -7.75 -11.64 3.21
CA ALA A 298 -6.44 -11.93 3.77
C ALA A 298 -5.57 -10.68 3.88
N TRP A 299 -5.63 -9.81 2.87
CA TRP A 299 -4.91 -8.54 2.87
C TRP A 299 -5.42 -7.57 3.94
N GLU A 300 -6.73 -7.53 4.18
CA GLU A 300 -7.31 -6.74 5.27
C GLU A 300 -6.80 -7.21 6.65
N ARG A 301 -6.85 -8.53 6.92
CA ARG A 301 -6.30 -9.12 8.15
C ARG A 301 -4.80 -8.83 8.29
N TYR A 302 -4.04 -8.96 7.21
CA TYR A 302 -2.60 -8.69 7.18
C TYR A 302 -2.27 -7.22 7.47
N THR A 303 -2.95 -6.28 6.81
CA THR A 303 -2.71 -4.85 7.01
C THR A 303 -3.12 -4.40 8.40
N LYS A 304 -4.24 -4.90 8.94
CA LYS A 304 -4.65 -4.69 10.34
C LYS A 304 -3.56 -5.15 11.31
N LEU A 305 -3.11 -6.41 11.18
CA LEU A 305 -2.03 -6.97 12.00
C LEU A 305 -0.74 -6.11 11.99
N LYS A 306 -0.40 -5.53 10.84
CA LYS A 306 0.81 -4.70 10.68
C LYS A 306 0.64 -3.28 11.18
N MET A 307 -0.56 -2.72 11.12
CA MET A 307 -0.86 -1.35 11.50
C MET A 307 -1.14 -1.21 13.01
N ASP A 308 -1.70 -2.24 13.65
CA ASP A 308 -1.98 -2.25 15.10
C ASP A 308 -0.72 -2.09 15.96
N ARG A 309 0.45 -2.48 15.42
CA ARG A 309 1.76 -2.34 16.08
C ARG A 309 2.43 -0.98 15.83
N GLY A 310 1.74 -0.05 15.18
CA GLY A 310 2.18 1.33 14.94
C GLY A 310 2.12 1.76 13.47
N ALA A 311 2.03 3.07 13.26
CA ALA A 311 1.68 3.71 11.98
C ALA A 311 2.67 3.54 10.81
N SER A 312 3.76 2.79 10.95
CA SER A 312 4.77 2.64 9.88
C SER A 312 4.81 1.28 9.21
N ALA A 313 4.24 0.22 9.81
CA ALA A 313 4.30 -1.17 9.31
C ALA A 313 5.68 -1.51 8.71
N TRP A 314 6.74 -1.18 9.45
CA TRP A 314 8.13 -1.22 8.97
C TRP A 314 8.60 -2.65 8.72
N ASP A 315 8.03 -3.62 9.42
CA ASP A 315 8.33 -5.05 9.30
C ASP A 315 7.59 -5.74 8.15
N ALA A 316 6.69 -5.05 7.44
CA ALA A 316 6.00 -5.53 6.24
C ALA A 316 6.92 -5.56 4.99
N VAL A 317 8.05 -6.26 5.09
CA VAL A 317 9.08 -6.26 4.04
C VAL A 317 8.67 -7.04 2.80
N ILE A 318 7.98 -8.16 2.93
CA ILE A 318 7.45 -8.97 1.83
C ILE A 318 6.06 -8.49 1.42
N GLY A 319 5.15 -8.23 2.37
CA GLY A 319 3.78 -7.86 2.02
C GLY A 319 3.68 -6.58 1.16
N ARG A 320 4.59 -5.62 1.34
CA ARG A 320 4.68 -4.43 0.47
C ARG A 320 5.03 -4.72 -1.00
N GLY A 321 5.52 -5.91 -1.30
CA GLY A 321 5.78 -6.39 -2.67
C GLY A 321 4.59 -7.13 -3.28
N LEU A 322 3.54 -7.40 -2.49
CA LEU A 322 2.30 -8.00 -2.98
C LEU A 322 1.44 -6.90 -3.64
N TYR A 323 1.81 -6.52 -4.85
CA TYR A 323 1.25 -5.33 -5.51
C TYR A 323 -0.22 -5.47 -5.84
N VAL A 324 -0.66 -6.65 -6.30
CA VAL A 324 -2.06 -6.92 -6.60
C VAL A 324 -2.96 -6.64 -5.38
N ALA A 325 -2.61 -7.15 -4.20
CA ALA A 325 -3.40 -6.96 -2.98
C ALA A 325 -3.50 -5.47 -2.58
N GLN A 326 -2.40 -4.73 -2.73
CA GLN A 326 -2.39 -3.28 -2.48
C GLN A 326 -3.23 -2.52 -3.50
N LEU A 327 -3.02 -2.75 -4.80
CA LEU A 327 -3.69 -2.03 -5.88
C LEU A 327 -5.19 -2.34 -5.94
N ARG A 328 -5.62 -3.54 -5.56
CA ARG A 328 -7.05 -3.89 -5.49
C ARG A 328 -7.84 -2.97 -4.57
N VAL A 329 -7.25 -2.50 -3.47
CA VAL A 329 -7.90 -1.48 -2.63
C VAL A 329 -8.16 -0.20 -3.43
N TRP A 330 -7.17 0.27 -4.19
CA TRP A 330 -7.29 1.46 -5.01
C TRP A 330 -8.26 1.27 -6.18
N TRP A 331 -8.29 0.08 -6.80
CA TRP A 331 -9.24 -0.25 -7.86
C TRP A 331 -10.68 -0.19 -7.36
N LYS A 332 -10.97 -0.76 -6.19
CA LYS A 332 -12.30 -0.67 -5.57
C LYS A 332 -12.69 0.76 -5.25
N VAL A 333 -11.77 1.55 -4.70
CA VAL A 333 -12.04 2.94 -4.32
C VAL A 333 -12.26 3.83 -5.52
N TYR A 334 -11.42 3.76 -6.55
CA TYR A 334 -11.51 4.64 -7.72
C TYR A 334 -12.49 4.12 -8.78
N GLY A 335 -12.89 2.84 -8.74
CA GLY A 335 -13.86 2.27 -9.65
C GLY A 335 -13.46 2.50 -11.11
N GLU A 336 -14.40 2.96 -11.93
CA GLU A 336 -14.17 3.24 -13.35
C GLU A 336 -13.21 4.42 -13.60
N GLN A 337 -13.23 5.43 -12.72
CA GLN A 337 -12.36 6.62 -12.82
C GLN A 337 -10.86 6.27 -12.73
N ARG A 338 -10.52 5.06 -12.26
CA ARG A 338 -9.13 4.61 -12.13
C ARG A 338 -8.32 4.76 -13.42
N LYS A 339 -8.93 4.57 -14.60
CA LYS A 339 -8.24 4.64 -15.89
C LYS A 339 -7.69 6.05 -16.18
N GLU A 340 -8.37 7.08 -15.70
CA GLU A 340 -7.93 8.48 -15.81
C GLU A 340 -7.13 8.95 -14.60
N LYS A 341 -7.39 8.37 -13.43
CA LYS A 341 -6.85 8.84 -12.15
C LYS A 341 -5.62 8.09 -11.66
N ILE A 342 -5.32 6.89 -12.16
CA ILE A 342 -4.21 6.07 -11.68
C ILE A 342 -3.29 5.66 -12.83
N LEU A 343 -2.00 5.93 -12.67
CA LEU A 343 -0.94 5.40 -13.53
C LEU A 343 -0.03 4.47 -12.72
N VAL A 344 0.27 3.30 -13.29
CA VAL A 344 1.24 2.35 -12.74
C VAL A 344 2.42 2.25 -13.70
N VAL A 345 3.63 2.48 -13.18
CA VAL A 345 4.86 2.58 -13.97
C VAL A 345 5.92 1.64 -13.40
N LYS A 346 6.70 0.99 -14.27
CA LYS A 346 7.87 0.22 -13.83
C LYS A 346 9.01 1.16 -13.49
N SER A 347 9.60 0.95 -12.33
CA SER A 347 10.74 1.71 -11.84
C SER A 347 11.98 1.52 -12.72
N GLU A 348 12.10 0.35 -13.34
CA GLU A 348 13.17 -0.05 -14.25
C GLU A 348 13.18 0.79 -15.54
N ASP A 349 12.01 1.25 -16.00
CA ASP A 349 11.88 2.08 -17.21
C ASP A 349 12.44 3.48 -17.00
N MET A 350 12.51 3.95 -15.74
CA MET A 350 13.07 5.25 -15.37
C MET A 350 14.59 5.26 -15.19
N ARG A 351 15.31 4.23 -15.67
CA ARG A 351 16.78 4.20 -15.63
C ARG A 351 17.36 5.09 -16.74
N PRO A 352 18.51 5.75 -16.50
CA PRO A 352 19.22 6.49 -17.55
C PRO A 352 19.51 5.56 -18.73
N LYS A 353 19.10 5.98 -19.93
CA LYS A 353 19.42 5.29 -21.19
C LYS A 353 20.77 5.79 -21.71
N GLU A 354 21.28 5.12 -22.74
CA GLU A 354 22.60 5.43 -23.32
C GLU A 354 22.67 6.84 -23.92
N ASP A 355 21.53 7.37 -24.36
CA ASP A 355 21.38 8.75 -24.84
C ASP A 355 21.60 9.82 -23.75
N GLY A 356 21.78 9.43 -22.48
CA GLY A 356 21.98 10.34 -21.35
C GLY A 356 20.68 10.96 -20.83
N TYR A 357 19.52 10.41 -21.20
CA TYR A 357 18.21 10.86 -20.75
C TYR A 357 17.48 9.78 -19.94
N ILE A 358 16.60 10.25 -19.06
CA ILE A 358 15.51 9.46 -18.48
C ILE A 358 14.27 9.74 -19.30
N HIS A 359 13.61 8.68 -19.78
CA HIS A 359 12.39 8.78 -20.55
C HIS A 359 11.21 8.61 -19.58
N LEU A 360 10.40 9.65 -19.43
CA LEU A 360 9.25 9.72 -18.52
C LEU A 360 7.96 10.05 -19.29
N LYS A 361 7.88 9.70 -20.58
CA LYS A 361 6.77 10.06 -21.47
C LYS A 361 5.41 9.74 -20.85
N ASP A 362 5.20 8.50 -20.40
CA ASP A 362 3.91 8.09 -19.84
C ASP A 362 3.53 8.90 -18.59
N ILE A 363 4.50 9.24 -17.75
CA ILE A 363 4.26 10.10 -16.58
C ILE A 363 3.90 11.52 -17.02
N PHE A 364 4.61 12.06 -18.01
CA PHE A 364 4.43 13.45 -18.46
C PHE A 364 3.10 13.62 -19.19
N ASP A 365 2.78 12.72 -20.11
CA ASP A 365 1.48 12.66 -20.78
C ASP A 365 0.36 12.54 -19.75
N PHE A 366 0.52 11.63 -18.77
CA PHE A 366 -0.46 11.41 -17.73
C PHE A 366 -0.69 12.65 -16.86
N ILE A 367 0.32 13.49 -16.60
CA ILE A 367 0.16 14.73 -15.82
C ILE A 367 -0.04 15.98 -16.68
N GLY A 368 -0.13 15.84 -18.01
CA GLY A 368 -0.39 16.94 -18.94
C GLY A 368 0.83 17.83 -19.23
N ILE A 369 2.05 17.29 -19.16
CA ILE A 369 3.28 17.99 -19.51
C ILE A 369 3.75 17.58 -20.91
N THR A 370 4.13 18.57 -21.72
CA THR A 370 4.73 18.31 -23.03
C THR A 370 6.23 18.00 -22.90
N GLY A 371 6.72 17.13 -23.79
CA GLY A 371 8.06 16.56 -23.68
C GLY A 371 8.05 15.29 -22.82
N GLY A 372 9.11 14.48 -22.89
CA GLY A 372 9.11 13.17 -22.23
C GLY A 372 10.49 12.73 -21.75
N LYS A 373 11.46 13.64 -21.70
CA LYS A 373 12.86 13.30 -21.40
C LYS A 373 13.49 14.30 -20.44
N ILE A 374 14.28 13.78 -19.49
CA ILE A 374 15.07 14.59 -18.56
C ILE A 374 16.54 14.23 -18.70
N LYS A 375 17.38 15.23 -18.97
CA LYS A 375 18.84 15.05 -19.03
C LYS A 375 19.39 14.58 -17.68
N HIS A 376 20.05 13.43 -17.66
CA HIS A 376 20.63 12.86 -16.46
C HIS A 376 21.95 12.14 -16.77
N LYS A 377 23.06 12.66 -16.26
CA LYS A 377 24.34 11.97 -16.33
C LYS A 377 24.27 10.68 -15.51
N ARG A 378 24.47 9.53 -16.15
CA ARG A 378 24.58 8.23 -15.47
C ARG A 378 25.68 8.32 -14.43
N LYS A 379 25.34 8.09 -13.16
CA LYS A 379 26.33 7.84 -12.10
C LYS A 379 26.27 6.36 -11.77
N ILE A 380 27.40 5.68 -11.86
CA ILE A 380 27.52 4.30 -11.38
C ILE A 380 27.43 4.37 -9.86
N HIS A 381 26.35 3.84 -9.30
CA HIS A 381 26.25 3.64 -7.87
C HIS A 381 26.75 2.23 -7.56
N HIS A 382 27.90 2.14 -6.91
CA HIS A 382 28.28 0.90 -6.23
C HIS A 382 27.31 0.70 -5.06
N THR A 383 26.53 -0.38 -5.11
CA THR A 383 25.76 -0.80 -3.95
C THR A 383 26.71 -1.40 -2.94
N ASP A 384 27.01 -0.65 -1.90
CA ASP A 384 27.70 -1.18 -0.72
C ASP A 384 26.79 -2.19 0.02
N GLY A 385 27.40 -3.29 0.49
CA GLY A 385 26.76 -4.36 1.24
C GLY A 385 26.78 -5.74 0.59
N SER A 386 26.70 -6.78 1.41
CA SER A 386 26.66 -8.18 0.96
C SER A 386 25.48 -8.44 0.02
N PRO A 387 25.64 -9.26 -1.03
CA PRO A 387 24.53 -9.66 -1.89
C PRO A 387 23.51 -10.53 -1.12
N MET A 388 22.27 -10.56 -1.60
CA MET A 388 21.27 -11.52 -1.12
C MET A 388 21.74 -12.94 -1.44
N ARG A 389 21.52 -13.91 -0.54
CA ARG A 389 21.77 -15.32 -0.84
C ARG A 389 20.87 -15.79 -1.98
N GLU A 390 21.43 -16.53 -2.94
CA GLU A 390 20.69 -16.97 -4.11
C GLU A 390 19.50 -17.86 -3.76
N VAL A 391 19.65 -18.76 -2.77
CA VAL A 391 18.54 -19.58 -2.27
C VAL A 391 17.38 -18.73 -1.75
N THR A 392 17.68 -17.62 -1.05
CA THR A 392 16.67 -16.69 -0.55
C THR A 392 15.98 -15.96 -1.70
N LYS A 393 16.75 -15.54 -2.70
CA LYS A 393 16.24 -14.92 -3.93
C LYS A 393 15.25 -15.85 -4.64
N ILE A 394 15.62 -17.11 -4.88
CA ILE A 394 14.76 -18.13 -5.52
C ILE A 394 13.46 -18.34 -4.73
N LYS A 395 13.54 -18.47 -3.40
CA LYS A 395 12.35 -18.62 -2.54
C LYS A 395 11.39 -17.44 -2.67
N LEU A 396 11.90 -16.22 -2.65
CA LEU A 396 11.07 -15.04 -2.80
C LEU A 396 10.51 -14.89 -4.22
N ARG A 397 11.28 -15.28 -5.25
CA ARG A 397 10.79 -15.34 -6.62
C ARG A 397 9.56 -16.23 -6.75
N ARG A 398 9.66 -17.46 -6.23
CA ARG A 398 8.56 -18.42 -6.20
C ARG A 398 7.36 -17.92 -5.38
N PHE A 399 7.61 -17.20 -4.29
CA PHE A 399 6.53 -16.61 -3.50
C PHE A 399 5.74 -15.58 -4.31
N TYR A 400 6.41 -14.62 -4.97
CA TYR A 400 5.73 -13.56 -5.71
C TYR A 400 5.12 -14.05 -7.03
N SER A 401 5.70 -15.06 -7.68
CA SER A 401 5.14 -15.64 -8.91
C SER A 401 3.73 -16.21 -8.71
N ASN A 402 3.37 -16.59 -7.48
CA ASN A 402 2.02 -17.03 -7.14
C ASN A 402 0.96 -15.93 -7.26
N PHE A 403 1.32 -14.70 -7.59
CA PHE A 403 0.40 -13.56 -7.70
C PHE A 403 0.58 -12.78 -9.01
N SER A 404 1.43 -13.30 -9.90
CA SER A 404 1.77 -12.70 -11.18
C SER A 404 0.57 -12.60 -12.11
N ASP A 405 -0.16 -13.70 -12.29
CA ASP A 405 -1.36 -13.75 -13.14
C ASP A 405 -2.41 -12.73 -12.67
N ALA A 406 -2.65 -12.65 -11.36
CA ALA A 406 -3.60 -11.68 -10.80
C ALA A 406 -3.15 -10.22 -11.01
N LEU A 407 -1.85 -9.93 -11.03
CA LEU A 407 -1.33 -8.59 -11.30
C LEU A 407 -1.43 -8.24 -12.79
N GLU A 408 -1.13 -9.20 -13.68
CA GLU A 408 -1.33 -9.06 -15.12
C GLU A 408 -2.81 -8.76 -15.44
N GLU A 409 -3.73 -9.55 -14.89
CA GLU A 409 -5.17 -9.38 -15.06
C GLU A 409 -5.64 -8.01 -14.54
N LEU A 410 -5.19 -7.60 -13.34
CA LEU A 410 -5.58 -6.32 -12.74
C LEU A 410 -5.12 -5.12 -13.57
N LEU A 411 -3.93 -5.20 -14.17
CA LEU A 411 -3.30 -4.12 -14.93
C LEU A 411 -3.49 -4.25 -16.45
N GLU A 412 -4.25 -5.24 -16.89
CA GLU A 412 -4.59 -5.48 -18.30
C GLU A 412 -3.33 -5.52 -19.20
N SER A 413 -2.21 -6.08 -18.69
CA SER A 413 -0.94 -6.04 -19.42
C SER A 413 0.05 -7.15 -19.00
N LYS A 414 0.49 -7.91 -20.00
CA LYS A 414 1.50 -8.99 -19.89
C LYS A 414 2.84 -8.53 -19.35
N VAL A 415 3.12 -7.24 -19.45
CA VAL A 415 4.34 -6.64 -18.93
C VAL A 415 4.51 -6.89 -17.42
N TRP A 416 3.40 -7.09 -16.70
CA TRP A 416 3.40 -7.32 -15.25
C TRP A 416 3.45 -8.79 -14.84
N GLN A 417 3.40 -9.72 -15.80
CA GLN A 417 3.34 -11.15 -15.56
C GLN A 417 4.61 -11.68 -14.89
N ASP A 418 5.79 -11.31 -15.39
CA ASP A 418 7.04 -11.71 -14.75
C ASP A 418 7.79 -10.51 -14.19
N PRO A 419 7.70 -10.25 -12.87
CA PRO A 419 8.45 -9.16 -12.25
C PRO A 419 9.97 -9.31 -12.31
N PHE A 420 10.49 -10.49 -12.63
CA PHE A 420 11.93 -10.73 -12.74
C PHE A 420 12.46 -10.34 -14.12
N SER A 421 11.64 -10.48 -15.15
CA SER A 421 11.91 -9.94 -16.49
C SER A 421 11.96 -8.40 -16.54
N TRP A 422 11.43 -7.69 -15.53
CA TRP A 422 11.43 -6.21 -15.51
C TRP A 422 12.84 -5.62 -15.55
N ASN A 423 13.84 -6.38 -15.10
CA ASN A 423 15.24 -5.98 -15.16
C ASN A 423 15.94 -6.35 -16.49
N GLU A 424 15.34 -7.22 -17.31
CA GLU A 424 15.96 -7.82 -18.50
C GLU A 424 15.79 -6.97 -19.77
N SER A 425 15.12 -5.82 -19.70
CA SER A 425 15.03 -4.85 -20.80
C SER A 425 16.36 -4.14 -21.13
N LEU A 426 17.49 -4.75 -20.75
CA LEU A 426 18.85 -4.35 -21.07
C LEU A 426 19.70 -5.52 -21.60
N ALA A 427 19.12 -6.72 -21.83
CA ALA A 427 19.81 -7.90 -22.34
C ALA A 427 19.43 -8.27 -23.78
N LYS A 428 18.66 -7.42 -24.48
CA LYS A 428 18.49 -7.49 -25.93
C LYS A 428 19.02 -6.20 -26.54
N ASN A 429 20.32 -6.19 -26.80
CA ASN A 429 21.00 -5.52 -27.90
C ASN A 429 22.43 -6.07 -27.97
#